data_AF-A0AAW7WNN9-F1
#
_entry.id   AF-A0AAW7WNN9-F1
#
_cell.length_a   1.000
_cell.length_b   1.000
_cell.length_c   1.000
_cell.angle_alpha   90.00
_cell.angle_beta   90.00
_cell.angle_gamma   90.00
#
_symmetry.space_group_name_H-M   'P 1'
#
loop_
_entity.id
_entity.type
_entity.pdbx_description
1 polymer ?
#
loop_
_entity_poly.entity_id
_entity_poly.type
_entity_poly.pdbx_seq_one_letter_code
_entity_poly.pdbx_strand_id
1 'polypeptide(L)'
;MYYIAAEAIFDTNPQEAQGYLELVKKGRGVSKKFDNVTNKSEFINLLVNDARREFLGEGQIFYMYKRLNRTMPASSYYSNPVLPTDENMILPKPDSESNI
;
A
#
# COMPACT_ATOMS: atom_id res chain seq x y z
N MET A 1 6.53 -7.00 6.41
CA MET A 1 7.91 -6.98 5.85
C MET A 1 7.93 -7.43 4.38
N TYR A 2 7.41 -8.62 4.02
CA TYR A 2 7.38 -9.11 2.63
C TYR A 2 6.77 -8.16 1.60
N TYR A 3 5.71 -7.41 1.94
CA TYR A 3 5.14 -6.41 1.02
C TYR A 3 6.12 -5.28 0.65
N ILE A 4 6.93 -4.81 1.60
CA ILE A 4 7.92 -3.77 1.35
C ILE A 4 9.06 -4.33 0.49
N ALA A 5 9.52 -5.55 0.80
CA ALA A 5 10.53 -6.23 -0.01
C ALA A 5 10.04 -6.46 -1.45
N ALA A 6 8.82 -6.95 -1.61
CA ALA A 6 8.18 -7.16 -2.91
C ALA A 6 8.07 -5.85 -3.72
N GLU A 7 7.66 -4.75 -3.10
CA GLU A 7 7.61 -3.42 -3.73
C GLU A 7 9.00 -2.96 -4.19
N ALA A 8 10.02 -3.09 -3.32
CA ALA A 8 11.35 -2.59 -3.58
C ALA A 8 12.10 -3.36 -4.67
N ILE A 9 11.92 -4.69 -4.72
CA ILE A 9 12.70 -5.56 -5.61
C ILE A 9 12.06 -5.73 -6.98
N PHE A 10 10.81 -5.29 -7.20
CA PHE A 10 10.10 -5.55 -8.45
C PHE A 10 10.84 -5.05 -9.69
N ASP A 11 11.49 -3.87 -9.62
CA ASP A 11 12.22 -3.31 -10.77
C ASP A 11 13.46 -4.11 -11.14
N THR A 12 14.07 -4.79 -10.16
CA THR A 12 15.31 -5.55 -10.34
C THR A 12 15.06 -7.04 -10.57
N ASN A 13 14.07 -7.62 -9.88
CA ASN A 13 13.73 -9.03 -9.93
C ASN A 13 12.21 -9.23 -9.73
N PRO A 14 11.39 -9.10 -10.79
CA PRO A 14 9.94 -9.26 -10.72
C PRO A 14 9.51 -10.64 -10.21
N GLN A 15 10.24 -11.70 -10.57
CA GLN A 15 9.90 -13.08 -10.18
C GLN A 15 10.02 -13.27 -8.67
N GLU A 16 11.08 -12.71 -8.07
CA GLU A 16 11.25 -12.74 -6.62
C GLU A 16 10.22 -11.88 -5.90
N ALA A 17 9.90 -10.69 -6.43
CA ALA A 17 8.83 -9.84 -5.91
C ALA A 17 7.47 -10.56 -5.90
N GLN A 18 7.13 -11.23 -6.99
CA GLN A 18 5.94 -12.07 -7.10
C GLN A 18 5.97 -13.19 -6.05
N GLY A 19 7.10 -13.90 -5.93
CA GLY A 19 7.29 -14.96 -4.93
C GLY A 19 7.03 -14.50 -3.49
N TYR A 20 7.44 -13.29 -3.12
CA TYR A 20 7.13 -12.72 -1.80
C TYR A 20 5.62 -12.53 -1.57
N LEU A 21 4.88 -12.05 -2.58
CA LEU A 21 3.42 -11.90 -2.48
C LEU A 21 2.70 -13.26 -2.43
N GLU A 22 3.19 -14.24 -3.20
CA GLU A 22 2.70 -15.62 -3.16
C GLU A 22 2.89 -16.25 -1.78
N LEU A 23 4.05 -16.03 -1.15
CA LEU A 23 4.37 -16.56 0.16
C LEU A 23 3.40 -16.05 1.23
N VAL A 24 3.10 -14.75 1.23
CA VAL A 24 2.15 -14.16 2.19
C VAL A 24 0.75 -14.74 1.99
N LYS A 25 0.29 -14.86 0.74
CA LYS A 25 -1.02 -15.45 0.42
C LYS A 25 -1.10 -16.93 0.81
N LYS A 26 -0.02 -17.68 0.60
CA LYS A 26 0.09 -19.07 1.05
C LYS A 26 -0.03 -19.17 2.58
N GLY A 27 0.55 -18.23 3.32
CA GLY A 27 0.37 -18.12 4.79
C GLY A 27 -1.09 -17.91 5.22
N ARG A 28 -1.94 -17.39 4.32
CA ARG A 28 -3.39 -17.24 4.50
C ARG A 28 -4.21 -18.36 3.84
N GLY A 29 -3.58 -19.45 3.41
CA GLY A 29 -4.24 -20.59 2.78
C GLY A 29 -4.64 -20.37 1.31
N VAL A 30 -4.17 -19.30 0.67
CA VAL A 30 -4.50 -18.98 -0.73
C VAL A 30 -3.32 -19.34 -1.63
N SER A 31 -3.52 -20.31 -2.52
CA SER A 31 -2.54 -20.66 -3.56
C SER A 31 -2.89 -19.94 -4.86
N LYS A 32 -2.14 -18.89 -5.18
CA LYS A 32 -2.28 -18.12 -6.43
C LYS A 32 -0.89 -17.78 -6.96
N LYS A 33 -0.72 -17.89 -8.27
CA LYS A 33 0.50 -17.51 -9.00
C LYS A 33 0.35 -16.13 -9.63
N PHE A 34 1.45 -15.37 -9.66
CA PHE A 34 1.51 -14.03 -10.28
C PHE A 34 2.48 -13.95 -11.46
N ASP A 35 2.91 -15.10 -11.99
CA ASP A 35 3.85 -15.23 -13.11
C ASP A 35 3.43 -14.43 -14.36
N ASN A 36 2.13 -14.15 -14.51
CA ASN A 36 1.56 -13.38 -15.62
C ASN A 36 1.65 -11.85 -15.43
N VAL A 37 1.99 -11.36 -14.23
CA VAL A 37 2.02 -9.93 -13.90
C VAL A 37 3.38 -9.36 -14.24
N THR A 38 3.52 -8.84 -15.46
CA THR A 38 4.78 -8.26 -15.96
C THR A 38 4.88 -6.75 -15.74
N ASN A 39 3.74 -6.08 -15.54
CA ASN A 39 3.68 -4.64 -15.38
C ASN A 39 3.77 -4.22 -13.90
N LYS A 40 4.64 -3.24 -13.60
CA LYS A 40 4.80 -2.71 -12.23
C LYS A 40 3.52 -2.12 -11.65
N SER A 41 2.77 -1.34 -12.42
CA SER A 41 1.53 -0.72 -11.95
C SER A 41 0.50 -1.78 -11.58
N GLU A 42 0.37 -2.81 -12.41
CA GLU A 42 -0.48 -3.97 -12.12
C GLU A 42 -0.04 -4.68 -10.82
N PHE A 43 1.26 -4.94 -10.68
CA PHE A 43 1.81 -5.56 -9.48
C PHE A 43 1.56 -4.73 -8.22
N ILE A 44 1.83 -3.42 -8.26
CA ILE A 44 1.59 -2.51 -7.14
C ILE A 44 0.10 -2.47 -6.78
N ASN A 45 -0.81 -2.53 -7.77
CA ASN A 45 -2.25 -2.60 -7.49
C ASN A 45 -2.62 -3.88 -6.73
N LEU A 46 -2.07 -5.03 -7.12
CA LEU A 46 -2.28 -6.31 -6.43
C LEU A 46 -1.68 -6.29 -5.03
N LEU A 47 -0.46 -5.77 -4.89
CA LEU A 47 0.25 -5.65 -3.62
C LEU A 47 -0.53 -4.76 -2.65
N VAL A 48 -0.96 -3.57 -3.08
CA VAL A 48 -1.76 -2.65 -2.25
C VAL A 48 -3.09 -3.28 -1.86
N ASN A 49 -3.76 -4.00 -2.78
CA ASN A 49 -5.02 -4.68 -2.47
C ASN A 49 -4.87 -5.69 -1.33
N ASP A 50 -3.80 -6.49 -1.37
CA ASP A 50 -3.54 -7.52 -0.37
C ASP A 50 -3.03 -6.92 0.95
N ALA A 51 -2.11 -5.95 0.87
CA ALA A 51 -1.56 -5.24 2.02
C ALA A 51 -2.65 -4.53 2.86
N ARG A 52 -3.72 -4.03 2.25
CA ARG A 52 -4.87 -3.46 2.98
C ARG A 52 -5.57 -4.47 3.88
N ARG A 53 -5.65 -5.73 3.45
CA ARG A 53 -6.27 -6.80 4.23
C ARG A 53 -5.37 -7.23 5.37
N GLU A 54 -4.06 -7.24 5.14
CA GLU A 54 -3.09 -7.68 6.13
C GLU A 54 -2.86 -6.63 7.24
N PHE A 55 -2.70 -5.36 6.88
CA PHE A 55 -2.31 -4.30 7.83
C PHE A 55 -3.47 -3.55 8.48
N LEU A 56 -4.67 -4.15 8.50
CA LEU A 56 -5.83 -3.52 9.11
C LEU A 56 -5.60 -3.33 10.62
N GLY A 57 -5.62 -2.09 11.09
CA GLY A 57 -5.37 -1.75 12.50
C GLY A 57 -3.89 -1.66 12.90
N GLU A 58 -2.96 -1.89 11.97
CA GLU A 58 -1.50 -1.87 12.28
C GLU A 58 -0.83 -0.51 12.00
N GLY A 59 -1.61 0.51 11.59
CA GLY A 59 -1.10 1.87 11.34
C GLY A 59 -0.25 2.04 10.07
N GLN A 60 -0.01 0.99 9.29
CA GLN A 60 0.84 1.05 8.09
C GLN A 60 0.12 1.57 6.84
N ILE A 61 -1.20 1.41 6.77
CA ILE A 61 -1.98 1.70 5.55
C ILE A 61 -1.87 3.16 5.14
N PHE A 62 -2.01 4.11 6.07
CA PHE A 62 -1.90 5.55 5.76
C PHE A 62 -0.56 5.89 5.09
N TYR A 63 0.55 5.46 5.69
CA TYR A 63 1.89 5.74 5.17
C TYR A 63 2.17 5.07 3.82
N MET A 64 1.60 3.88 3.57
CA MET A 64 1.69 3.22 2.26
C MET A 64 1.03 4.07 1.17
N TYR A 65 -0.19 4.57 1.40
CA TYR A 65 -0.89 5.41 0.42
C TYR A 65 -0.19 6.75 0.20
N LYS A 66 0.30 7.38 1.26
CA LYS A 66 1.09 8.62 1.19
C LYS A 66 2.36 8.43 0.36
N ARG A 67 3.21 7.43 0.66
CA ARG A 67 4.45 7.17 -0.07
C ARG A 67 4.21 6.86 -1.55
N LEU A 68 3.19 6.06 -1.84
CA LEU A 68 2.84 5.67 -3.21
C LEU A 68 2.11 6.78 -3.99
N ASN A 69 1.83 7.92 -3.35
CA ASN A 69 1.05 9.02 -3.92
C ASN A 69 -0.30 8.52 -4.50
N ARG A 70 -1.04 7.73 -3.71
CA ARG A 70 -2.29 7.08 -4.13
C ARG A 70 -3.49 7.68 -3.42
N THR A 71 -4.58 7.86 -4.18
CA THR A 71 -5.89 8.21 -3.62
C THR A 71 -6.36 7.14 -2.64
N MET A 72 -6.67 7.55 -1.41
CA MET A 72 -7.25 6.66 -0.42
C MET A 72 -8.73 6.44 -0.75
N PRO A 73 -9.17 5.17 -0.81
CA PRO A 73 -10.56 4.87 -1.10
C PRO A 73 -11.46 5.38 0.02
N ALA A 74 -12.65 5.81 -0.37
CA ALA A 74 -13.72 6.18 0.54
C ALA A 74 -14.00 5.06 1.57
N SER A 75 -14.24 5.44 2.82
CA SER A 75 -14.60 4.49 3.90
C SER A 75 -16.03 3.99 3.79
N SER A 76 -16.89 4.72 3.08
CA SER A 76 -18.29 4.40 2.82
C SER A 76 -18.77 4.97 1.48
N TYR A 77 -19.96 4.53 1.05
CA TYR A 77 -20.61 5.06 -0.16
C TYR A 77 -20.88 6.58 -0.09
N TYR A 78 -21.03 7.14 1.10
CA TYR A 78 -21.35 8.56 1.32
C TYR A 78 -20.12 9.45 1.50
N SER A 79 -18.92 8.88 1.42
CA SER A 79 -17.66 9.60 1.57
C SER A 79 -16.93 9.72 0.24
N ASN A 80 -16.25 10.84 0.03
CA ASN A 80 -15.37 10.98 -1.12
C ASN A 80 -14.04 10.29 -0.87
N PRO A 81 -13.38 9.75 -1.92
CA PRO A 81 -11.98 9.36 -1.85
C PRO A 81 -11.11 10.56 -1.45
N VAL A 82 -10.03 10.31 -0.71
CA VAL A 82 -9.10 11.35 -0.27
C VAL A 82 -7.90 11.39 -1.21
N LEU A 83 -7.66 12.53 -1.84
CA LEU A 83 -6.52 12.73 -2.73
C LEU A 83 -5.20 12.80 -1.94
N PRO A 84 -4.09 12.30 -2.49
CA PRO A 84 -2.78 12.32 -1.85
C PRO A 84 -2.10 13.70 -2.00
N THR A 85 -2.77 14.74 -1.53
CA THR A 85 -2.21 16.10 -1.46
C THR A 85 -1.60 16.35 -0.09
N ASP A 86 -0.66 17.29 -0.01
CA ASP A 86 -0.03 17.68 1.25
C ASP A 86 -1.06 18.14 2.29
N GLU A 87 -2.07 18.90 1.87
CA GLU A 87 -3.19 19.33 2.72
C GLU A 87 -3.92 18.15 3.40
N ASN A 88 -4.08 17.02 2.70
CA ASN A 88 -4.77 15.84 3.23
C ASN A 88 -3.85 14.87 3.98
N MET A 89 -2.55 14.88 3.68
CA MET A 89 -1.59 13.85 4.11
C MET A 89 -0.56 14.36 5.11
N ILE A 90 -0.53 15.66 5.40
CA ILE A 90 0.37 16.29 6.37
C ILE A 90 -0.50 16.95 7.44
N LEU A 91 -0.31 16.53 8.69
CA LEU A 91 -0.99 17.16 9.80
C LEU A 91 -0.46 18.60 9.95
N PRO A 92 -1.35 19.59 10.10
CA PRO A 92 -0.93 20.96 10.33
C PRO A 92 -0.15 21.04 11.66
N LYS A 93 0.80 21.96 11.70
CA LYS A 93 1.49 22.31 12.95
C LYS A 93 0.44 22.81 13.95
N PRO A 94 0.39 22.29 15.20
CA PRO A 94 -0.54 22.79 16.20
C PRO A 94 -0.34 24.29 16.48
N ASP A 95 -1.44 25.01 16.71
CA ASP A 95 -1.41 26.46 16.99
C ASP A 95 -0.62 26.79 18.26
N SER A 96 -0.68 25.91 19.28
CA SER A 96 0.10 26.05 20.53
C SER A 96 1.60 26.12 20.30
N GLU A 97 2.10 25.51 19.22
CA GLU A 97 3.52 25.49 18.86
C GLU A 97 3.92 26.66 17.96
N SER A 98 2.97 27.52 17.57
CA SER A 98 3.19 28.59 16.58
C SER A 98 3.36 29.99 17.16
N ASN A 99 3.05 30.20 18.45
CA ASN A 99 3.14 31.49 19.14
C ASN A 99 4.23 31.54 20.24
N ILE A 100 5.36 30.87 20.01
CA ILE A 100 6.59 31.02 20.82
C ILE A 100 7.49 32.03 20.12
#